data_AF-A0A9D7Y0R9-F1
#
_entry.id   AF-A0A9D7Y0R9-F1
#
_cell.length_a   1.000
_cell.length_b   1.000
_cell.length_c   1.000
_cell.angle_alpha   90.00
_cell.angle_beta   90.00
_cell.angle_gamma   90.00
#
_symmetry.space_group_name_H-M   'P 1'
#
loop_
_entity.id
_entity.type
_entity.pdbx_description
1 polymer ?
#
loop_
_entity_poly.entity_id
_entity_poly.type
_entity_poly.pdbx_seq_one_letter_code
_entity_poly.pdbx_strand_id
1 'polypeptide(L)'
;MDPSDLMLAYGTLRAGVPPYEEFDLPERETVRVGVRVPGWLFDLGAYPAARLDLAALRGERPVTATFVADVVRFGLDRPVDEALATFDEYEDVDPVSSPNIYRRLLVPLAGLGDDLGDPGDLAGRWAWIYEWLGPIDALPEVHSGGDWLTR
;
A
#
# COMPACT_ATOMS: atom_id res chain seq x y z
N MET A 1 -16.86 -11.31 6.47
CA MET A 1 -15.57 -11.73 5.88
C MET A 1 -14.53 -11.47 6.94
N ASP A 2 -13.64 -12.41 7.21
CA ASP A 2 -12.51 -12.12 8.09
C ASP A 2 -11.67 -11.02 7.43
N PRO A 3 -11.24 -10.00 8.18
CA PRO A 3 -10.38 -8.95 7.65
C PRO A 3 -9.09 -9.58 7.15
N SER A 4 -8.60 -9.12 6.00
CA SER A 4 -7.28 -9.56 5.51
C SER A 4 -6.20 -9.15 6.50
N ASP A 5 -5.26 -10.04 6.77
CA ASP A 5 -4.03 -9.83 7.55
C ASP A 5 -2.87 -9.26 6.72
N LEU A 6 -3.15 -8.87 5.46
CA LEU A 6 -2.15 -8.39 4.52
C LEU A 6 -2.34 -6.93 4.15
N MET A 7 -1.22 -6.26 3.88
CA MET A 7 -1.18 -4.90 3.37
C MET A 7 -0.15 -4.77 2.25
N LEU A 8 -0.45 -3.98 1.23
CA LEU A 8 0.50 -3.50 0.24
C LEU A 8 1.12 -2.20 0.74
N ALA A 9 2.37 -2.29 1.20
CA ALA A 9 3.12 -1.18 1.76
C ALA A 9 4.10 -0.61 0.73
N TYR A 10 3.90 0.64 0.31
CA TYR A 10 4.73 1.33 -0.68
C TYR A 10 5.58 2.47 -0.11
N GLY A 11 5.57 2.66 1.22
CA GLY A 11 6.23 3.75 1.93
C GLY A 11 6.61 3.38 3.36
N THR A 12 6.30 4.28 4.31
CA THR A 12 6.63 4.13 5.75
C THR A 12 6.00 2.90 6.40
N LEU A 13 4.92 2.36 5.83
CA LEU A 13 4.29 1.13 6.30
C LEU A 13 5.04 -0.15 5.89
N ARG A 14 6.15 -0.08 5.13
CA ARG A 14 6.95 -1.27 4.85
C ARG A 14 7.58 -1.81 6.13
N ALA A 15 7.83 -3.12 6.18
CA ALA A 15 8.45 -3.72 7.36
C ALA A 15 9.87 -3.16 7.55
N GLY A 16 10.22 -2.78 8.78
CA GLY A 16 11.53 -2.21 9.11
C GLY A 16 11.77 -0.77 8.64
N VAL A 17 10.81 -0.13 7.95
CA VAL A 17 10.89 1.29 7.62
C VAL A 17 10.36 2.12 8.80
N PRO A 18 11.10 3.13 9.27
CA PRO A 18 10.62 4.01 10.32
C PRO A 18 9.37 4.81 9.89
N PRO A 19 8.41 5.07 10.81
CA PRO A 19 7.33 6.01 10.58
C PRO A 19 7.86 7.44 10.35
N TYR A 20 7.04 8.29 9.74
CA TYR A 20 7.35 9.70 9.52
C TYR A 20 7.38 10.52 10.83
N GLU A 21 6.67 10.07 11.86
CA GLU A 21 6.63 10.65 13.20
C GLU A 21 6.90 9.56 14.26
N GLU A 22 7.11 9.93 15.53
CA GLU A 22 7.26 8.96 16.62
C GLU A 22 5.91 8.28 16.92
N PHE A 23 5.51 7.34 16.05
CA PHE A 23 4.26 6.60 16.13
C PHE A 23 4.53 5.10 16.38
N ASP A 24 3.82 4.49 17.33
CA ASP A 24 3.92 3.06 17.60
C ASP A 24 3.08 2.27 16.59
N LEU A 25 3.68 1.92 15.46
CA LEU A 25 3.00 1.13 14.43
C LEU A 25 3.00 -0.37 14.78
N PRO A 26 1.90 -1.11 14.51
CA PRO A 26 1.80 -2.57 14.74
C PRO A 26 2.91 -3.36 14.08
N GLU A 27 3.31 -4.52 14.62
CA GLU A 27 4.38 -5.33 14.02
C GLU A 27 4.02 -5.80 12.59
N ARG A 28 5.02 -5.77 11.70
CA ARG A 28 4.87 -6.09 10.27
C ARG A 28 5.98 -7.02 9.82
N GLU A 29 5.61 -8.08 9.10
CA GLU A 29 6.53 -9.03 8.48
C GLU A 29 6.39 -8.99 6.96
N THR A 30 7.49 -8.84 6.21
CA THR A 30 7.43 -8.89 4.75
C THR A 30 7.16 -10.32 4.26
N VAL A 31 6.04 -10.51 3.57
CA VAL A 31 5.66 -11.76 2.91
C VAL A 31 6.21 -11.80 1.49
N ARG A 32 6.12 -10.69 0.76
CA ARG A 32 6.65 -10.56 -0.61
C ARG A 32 7.25 -9.18 -0.80
N VAL A 33 8.48 -9.14 -1.31
CA VAL A 33 9.13 -7.88 -1.68
C VAL A 33 8.74 -7.52 -3.11
N GLY A 34 8.49 -6.24 -3.34
CA GLY A 34 8.61 -5.66 -4.68
C GLY A 34 7.50 -6.00 -5.69
N VAL A 35 6.26 -6.20 -5.24
CA VAL A 35 5.13 -6.41 -6.16
C VAL A 35 4.79 -5.13 -6.92
N ARG A 36 4.44 -5.27 -8.21
CA ARG A 36 4.02 -4.14 -9.05
C ARG A 36 2.53 -3.91 -8.93
N VAL A 37 2.15 -2.72 -8.50
CA VAL A 37 0.75 -2.29 -8.34
C VAL A 37 0.40 -1.28 -9.43
N PRO A 38 -0.66 -1.49 -10.23
CA PRO A 38 -1.11 -0.52 -11.23
C PRO A 38 -1.46 0.83 -10.61
N GLY A 39 -0.79 1.88 -11.10
CA GLY A 39 -0.93 3.23 -10.56
C GLY A 39 0.36 4.03 -10.63
N TRP A 40 0.37 5.15 -9.91
CA TRP A 40 1.46 6.11 -9.84
C TRP A 40 1.89 6.33 -8.40
N LEU A 41 3.18 6.61 -8.21
CA LEU A 41 3.75 6.95 -6.91
C LEU A 41 4.38 8.33 -6.98
N PHE A 42 4.05 9.17 -6.02
CA PHE A 42 4.53 10.55 -5.92
C PHE A 42 5.35 10.72 -4.66
N ASP A 43 6.31 11.63 -4.72
CA ASP A 43 7.18 11.91 -3.60
C ASP A 43 6.71 13.16 -2.82
N LEU A 44 6.33 12.98 -1.55
CA LEU A 44 6.01 14.07 -0.61
C LEU A 44 7.22 14.47 0.26
N GLY A 45 8.41 14.02 -0.09
CA GLY A 45 9.65 14.22 0.66
C GLY A 45 9.81 13.14 1.72
N ALA A 46 9.06 13.21 2.82
CA ALA A 46 9.30 12.31 3.95
C ALA A 46 8.54 10.97 3.86
N TYR A 47 7.51 10.91 3.03
CA TYR A 47 6.74 9.71 2.72
C TYR A 47 6.23 9.78 1.26
N PRO A 48 5.79 8.66 0.66
CA PRO A 48 5.21 8.66 -0.68
C PRO A 48 3.68 8.77 -0.68
N ALA A 49 3.12 9.22 -1.79
CA ALA A 49 1.68 9.21 -2.08
C ALA A 49 1.38 8.28 -3.27
N ALA A 50 0.57 7.23 -3.07
CA ALA A 50 0.14 6.35 -4.15
C ALA A 50 -1.23 6.76 -4.71
N ARG A 51 -1.37 6.68 -6.04
CA ARG A 51 -2.64 6.79 -6.76
C ARG A 51 -2.89 5.52 -7.54
N LEU A 52 -4.01 4.85 -7.27
CA LEU A 52 -4.31 3.56 -7.88
C LEU A 52 -4.97 3.74 -9.24
N ASP A 53 -4.52 2.95 -10.21
CA ASP A 53 -5.27 2.75 -11.44
C ASP A 53 -6.34 1.66 -11.22
N LEU A 54 -7.45 2.05 -10.59
CA LEU A 54 -8.53 1.11 -10.24
C LEU A 54 -9.12 0.39 -11.46
N ALA A 55 -9.18 1.05 -12.62
CA ALA A 55 -9.66 0.43 -13.84
C ALA A 55 -8.68 -0.66 -14.33
N ALA A 56 -7.38 -0.40 -14.27
CA ALA A 56 -6.38 -1.42 -14.60
C ALA A 56 -6.36 -2.58 -13.58
N LEU A 57 -6.48 -2.28 -12.28
CA LEU A 57 -6.60 -3.30 -11.22
C LEU A 57 -7.82 -4.22 -11.41
N ARG A 58 -8.90 -3.71 -12.00
CA ARG A 58 -10.11 -4.50 -12.33
C ARG A 58 -10.03 -5.20 -13.69
N GLY A 59 -8.95 -4.99 -14.45
CA GLY A 59 -8.81 -5.49 -15.82
C GLY A 59 -9.71 -4.80 -16.83
N GLU A 60 -10.27 -3.63 -16.50
CA GLU A 60 -11.14 -2.85 -17.38
C GLU A 60 -10.33 -2.11 -18.47
N ARG A 61 -9.02 -1.92 -18.24
CA ARG A 61 -8.07 -1.37 -19.22
C ARG A 61 -6.65 -1.93 -19.07
N PRO A 62 -5.78 -1.81 -20.09
CA PRO A 62 -4.37 -2.17 -19.97
C PRO A 62 -3.65 -1.36 -18.89
N VAL A 63 -2.68 -1.99 -18.22
CA VAL A 63 -1.78 -1.33 -17.27
C VAL A 63 -0.84 -0.39 -18.04
N THR A 64 -0.84 0.90 -17.70
CA THR A 64 0.04 1.90 -18.33
C THR A 64 1.12 2.43 -17.39
N ALA A 65 0.94 2.26 -16.08
CA ALA A 65 1.89 2.66 -15.04
C ALA A 65 1.80 1.70 -13.85
N THR A 66 2.91 1.49 -13.17
CA THR A 66 2.97 0.69 -11.94
C THR A 66 3.94 1.33 -10.95
N PHE A 67 3.68 1.11 -9.66
CA PHE A 67 4.64 1.36 -8.59
C PHE A 67 4.93 0.09 -7.79
N VAL A 68 5.95 0.16 -6.93
CA VAL A 68 6.44 -0.98 -6.15
C VAL A 68 5.91 -0.90 -4.72
N ALA A 69 5.32 -2.00 -4.26
CA ALA A 69 4.91 -2.21 -2.88
C ALA A 69 5.45 -3.55 -2.38
N ASP A 70 5.59 -3.68 -1.06
CA ASP A 70 5.78 -4.97 -0.42
C ASP A 70 4.43 -5.50 0.07
N VAL A 71 4.21 -6.80 -0.04
CA VAL A 71 3.14 -7.46 0.70
C VAL A 71 3.66 -7.72 2.10
N VAL A 72 3.07 -7.08 3.10
CA VAL A 72 3.39 -7.28 4.50
C VAL A 72 2.22 -7.97 5.21
N ARG A 73 2.53 -8.89 6.12
CA ARG A 73 1.59 -9.43 7.10
C ARG A 73 1.63 -8.55 8.35
N PHE A 74 0.46 -8.30 8.94
CA PHE A 74 0.31 -7.63 10.21
C PHE A 74 -0.65 -8.42 11.12
N GLY A 75 -0.89 -7.92 12.33
CA GLY A 75 -1.69 -8.64 13.33
C GLY A 75 -0.88 -9.69 14.09
N LEU A 76 0.43 -9.47 14.19
CA LEU A 76 1.41 -10.37 14.83
C LEU A 76 1.48 -10.12 16.34
N ASP A 77 1.47 -8.85 16.73
CA ASP A 77 1.58 -8.36 18.11
C ASP A 77 0.23 -7.95 18.72
N ARG A 78 -0.80 -7.74 17.89
CA ARG A 78 -2.16 -7.36 18.29
C ARG A 78 -3.21 -7.86 17.30
N PRO A 79 -4.52 -7.93 17.65
CA PRO A 79 -5.57 -8.36 16.73
C PRO A 79 -5.62 -7.54 15.44
N VAL A 80 -6.02 -8.16 14.33
CA VAL A 80 -6.07 -7.51 12.99
C VAL A 80 -6.88 -6.22 13.01
N ASP A 81 -8.05 -6.21 13.65
CA ASP A 81 -8.90 -5.01 13.71
C ASP A 81 -8.24 -3.87 14.51
N GLU A 82 -7.50 -4.20 15.57
CA GLU A 82 -6.76 -3.21 16.37
C GLU A 82 -5.59 -2.64 15.57
N ALA A 83 -4.80 -3.50 14.91
CA ALA A 83 -3.71 -3.06 14.05
C ALA A 83 -4.20 -2.17 12.91
N LEU A 84 -5.33 -2.53 12.27
CA LEU A 84 -5.97 -1.72 11.24
C LEU A 84 -6.43 -0.35 11.75
N ALA A 85 -6.96 -0.26 12.96
CA ALA A 85 -7.33 1.01 13.57
C ALA A 85 -6.09 1.88 13.84
N THR A 86 -4.98 1.29 14.27
CA THR A 86 -3.71 2.00 14.47
C THR A 86 -3.13 2.53 13.15
N PHE A 87 -3.21 1.77 12.05
CA PHE A 87 -2.80 2.27 10.74
C PHE A 87 -3.73 3.38 10.22
N ASP A 88 -5.04 3.26 10.48
CA ASP A 88 -6.00 4.31 10.12
C ASP A 88 -5.71 5.62 10.87
N GLU A 89 -5.37 5.56 12.16
CA GLU A 89 -4.94 6.72 12.93
C GLU A 89 -3.64 7.33 12.37
N TYR A 90 -2.65 6.51 12.03
CA TYR A 90 -1.37 6.98 11.47
C TYR A 90 -1.52 7.65 10.10
N GLU A 91 -2.42 7.15 9.25
CA GLU A 91 -2.66 7.68 7.90
C GLU A 91 -3.78 8.74 7.86
N ASP A 92 -4.23 9.26 9.02
CA ASP A 92 -5.34 10.21 9.14
C ASP A 92 -6.61 9.75 8.36
N VAL A 93 -6.94 8.47 8.49
CA VAL A 93 -8.12 7.84 7.88
C VAL A 93 -9.21 7.66 8.94
N ASP A 94 -10.28 8.45 8.86
CA ASP A 94 -11.51 8.17 9.61
C ASP A 94 -12.54 7.48 8.69
N PRO A 95 -12.97 6.23 8.97
CA PRO A 95 -13.96 5.54 8.14
C PRO A 95 -15.37 6.15 8.21
N VAL A 96 -15.65 7.01 9.19
CA VAL A 96 -16.97 7.62 9.43
C VAL A 96 -16.99 9.10 9.05
N SER A 97 -15.86 9.80 9.08
CA SER A 97 -15.78 11.22 8.78
C SER A 97 -15.02 11.55 7.48
N SER A 98 -15.20 12.78 7.02
CA SER A 98 -14.55 13.33 5.84
C SER A 98 -14.38 14.84 6.05
N PRO A 99 -13.29 15.44 5.53
CA PRO A 99 -12.38 14.90 4.51
C PRO A 99 -11.19 14.11 5.07
N ASN A 100 -10.85 12.98 4.42
CA ASN A 100 -9.60 12.23 4.67
C ASN A 100 -8.56 12.54 3.58
N ILE A 101 -7.29 12.55 3.95
CA ILE A 101 -6.16 12.70 3.01
C ILE A 101 -5.67 11.36 2.43
N TYR A 102 -6.08 10.25 3.03
CA TYR A 102 -5.95 8.89 2.48
C TYR A 102 -7.31 8.18 2.47
N ARG A 103 -7.42 7.11 1.69
CA ARG A 103 -8.48 6.09 1.86
C ARG A 103 -7.87 4.70 1.92
N ARG A 104 -8.41 3.84 2.79
CA ARG A 104 -8.07 2.43 2.81
C ARG A 104 -8.94 1.65 1.82
N LEU A 105 -8.32 0.83 0.99
CA LEU A 105 -8.97 -0.04 0.01
C LEU A 105 -8.50 -1.47 0.19
N LEU A 106 -9.39 -2.43 -0.08
CA LEU A 106 -9.04 -3.84 -0.19
C LEU A 106 -8.86 -4.19 -1.67
N VAL A 107 -7.68 -4.69 -2.05
CA VAL A 107 -7.35 -5.03 -3.45
C VAL A 107 -7.00 -6.51 -3.58
N PRO A 108 -7.40 -7.19 -4.67
CA PRO A 108 -7.01 -8.56 -4.92
C PRO A 108 -5.52 -8.60 -5.26
N LEU A 109 -4.78 -9.56 -4.70
CA LEU A 109 -3.37 -9.77 -5.03
C LEU A 109 -3.17 -10.60 -6.29
N ALA A 110 -4.23 -11.21 -6.82
CA ALA A 110 -4.17 -11.97 -8.06
C ALA A 110 -3.67 -11.09 -9.22
N GLY A 111 -2.59 -11.51 -9.87
CA GLY A 111 -2.00 -10.77 -10.99
C GLY A 111 -1.05 -9.64 -10.58
N LEU A 112 -0.86 -9.40 -9.28
CA LEU A 112 0.22 -8.54 -8.78
C LEU A 112 1.48 -9.40 -8.61
N GLY A 113 2.53 -9.12 -9.39
CA GLY A 113 3.77 -9.90 -9.37
C GLY A 113 4.95 -9.13 -9.93
N ASP A 114 6.14 -9.59 -9.62
CA ASP A 114 7.38 -9.30 -10.33
C ASP A 114 7.65 -10.40 -11.36
N ASP A 115 8.54 -10.14 -12.32
CA ASP A 115 8.93 -11.13 -13.35
C ASP A 115 9.66 -12.37 -12.77
N LEU A 116 9.83 -12.44 -11.44
CA LEU A 116 10.74 -13.37 -10.74
C LEU A 116 10.07 -14.21 -9.64
N GLY A 117 8.76 -14.05 -9.39
CA GLY A 117 8.01 -14.75 -8.34
C GLY A 117 7.17 -15.92 -8.84
N ASP A 118 6.94 -16.91 -7.97
CA ASP A 118 5.94 -17.95 -8.21
C ASP A 118 4.53 -17.34 -8.04
N PRO A 119 3.70 -17.25 -9.09
CA PRO A 119 2.40 -16.56 -9.04
C PRO A 119 1.38 -17.20 -8.09
N GLY A 120 1.65 -18.43 -7.61
CA GLY A 120 0.70 -19.24 -6.87
C GLY A 120 0.41 -18.77 -5.43
N ASP A 121 1.35 -18.14 -4.75
CA ASP A 121 1.26 -17.90 -3.29
C ASP A 121 0.33 -16.73 -2.90
N LEU A 122 0.07 -15.81 -3.84
CA LEU A 122 -0.81 -14.66 -3.61
C LEU A 122 -2.20 -14.83 -4.27
N ALA A 123 -2.39 -15.91 -5.05
CA ALA A 123 -3.64 -16.16 -5.75
C ALA A 123 -4.80 -16.37 -4.74
N GLY A 124 -5.91 -15.67 -4.98
CA GLY A 124 -7.09 -15.73 -4.11
C GLY A 124 -6.98 -14.92 -2.80
N ARG A 125 -5.83 -14.27 -2.55
CA ARG A 125 -5.63 -13.39 -1.40
C ARG A 125 -5.94 -11.93 -1.75
N TRP A 126 -6.25 -11.16 -0.72
CA TRP A 126 -6.52 -9.73 -0.80
C TRP A 126 -5.62 -9.01 0.19
N ALA A 127 -5.26 -7.76 -0.09
CA ALA A 127 -4.49 -6.93 0.81
C ALA A 127 -5.08 -5.53 0.92
N TRP A 128 -4.94 -4.93 2.09
CA TRP A 128 -5.25 -3.53 2.31
C TRP A 128 -4.20 -2.64 1.63
N ILE A 129 -4.60 -1.47 1.16
CA ILE A 129 -3.71 -0.44 0.67
C ILE A 129 -4.29 0.93 1.03
N TYR A 130 -3.44 1.84 1.47
CA TYR A 130 -3.79 3.24 1.65
C TYR A 130 -3.57 3.97 0.33
N GLU A 131 -4.54 4.73 -0.14
CA GLU A 131 -4.41 5.53 -1.36
C GLU A 131 -4.50 7.00 -0.98
N TRP A 132 -3.53 7.80 -1.42
CA TRP A 132 -3.54 9.24 -1.21
C TRP A 132 -4.80 9.84 -1.84
N LEU A 133 -5.44 10.81 -1.21
CA LEU A 133 -6.60 11.57 -1.71
C LEU A 133 -6.31 13.06 -1.91
N GLY A 134 -5.19 13.58 -1.38
CA GLY A 134 -4.78 14.96 -1.57
C GLY A 134 -4.34 15.32 -3.00
N PRO A 135 -4.09 16.61 -3.29
CA PRO A 135 -3.62 17.06 -4.61
C PRO A 135 -2.34 16.34 -5.07
N ILE A 136 -2.21 16.10 -6.37
CA ILE A 136 -1.03 15.44 -6.97
C ILE A 136 -0.39 16.25 -8.12
N ASP A 137 -1.08 17.27 -8.64
CA ASP A 137 -0.69 17.96 -9.88
C ASP A 137 0.69 18.64 -9.83
N ALA A 138 1.18 18.96 -8.63
CA ALA A 138 2.46 19.60 -8.40
C ALA A 138 3.50 18.66 -7.75
N LEU A 139 3.16 17.39 -7.53
CA LEU A 139 4.06 16.45 -6.88
C LEU A 139 4.99 15.77 -7.89
N PRO A 140 6.30 15.66 -7.58
CA PRO A 140 7.21 14.88 -8.41
C PRO A 140 6.83 13.40 -8.37
N GLU A 141 6.73 12.77 -9.54
CA GLU A 141 6.52 11.33 -9.65
C GLU A 141 7.83 10.57 -9.35
N VAL A 142 7.74 9.45 -8.65
CA VAL A 142 8.88 8.56 -8.36
C VAL A 142 9.21 7.75 -9.61
N HIS A 143 10.11 8.28 -10.44
CA HIS A 143 10.47 7.65 -11.73
C HIS A 143 11.44 6.46 -11.61
N SER A 144 12.09 6.24 -10.46
CA SER A 144 13.04 5.13 -10.20
C SER A 144 12.32 3.77 -10.11
N GLY A 145 11.73 3.32 -11.21
CA GLY A 145 10.97 2.07 -11.28
C GLY A 145 9.69 2.03 -10.45
N GLY A 146 9.30 3.17 -9.84
CA GLY A 146 8.19 3.29 -8.91
C GLY A 146 8.48 2.79 -7.49
N ASP A 147 9.74 2.63 -7.10
CA ASP A 147 10.11 2.22 -5.73
C ASP A 147 10.68 3.40 -4.92
N TRP A 148 9.91 3.84 -3.91
CA TRP A 148 10.24 4.97 -3.06
C TRP A 148 11.53 4.79 -2.25
N LEU A 149 11.90 3.56 -1.87
CA LEU A 149 13.14 3.32 -1.12
C LEU A 149 14.40 3.42 -1.99
N THR A 150 14.25 3.48 -3.32
CA THR A 150 15.36 3.56 -4.28
C THR A 150 15.37 4.87 -5.09
N ARG A 151 14.58 5.85 -4.65
CA ARG A 151 14.44 7.16 -5.30
C ARG A 151 15.74 7.96 -5.33
#